data_AF-A0A9C8ZP15-F1
#
_entry.id   AF-A0A9C8ZP15-F1
#
_cell.length_a   1.000
_cell.length_b   1.000
_cell.length_c   1.000
_cell.angle_alpha   90.00
_cell.angle_beta   90.00
_cell.angle_gamma   90.00
#
_symmetry.space_group_name_H-M   'P 1'
#
loop_
_entity.id
_entity.type
_entity.pdbx_description
1 polymer ?
#
loop_
_entity_poly.entity_id
_entity_poly.type
_entity_poly.pdbx_seq_one_letter_code
_entity_poly.pdbx_strand_id
1 'polypeptide(L)'
;MTLKSAWRFTLHRLFFGDMLLNWFLGGLLTFFPSPVDRLMGQAPLLTMGIYRLIGVGFLAFAAWQTWCIARQRLGPAGLVFAALMAEGPVVLLTIALVFMDFPLRPVARVALWVGDVYMLFLGAWYLFLARWLAKEGPVQPQETG
;
A
#
# COMPACT_ATOMS: atom_id res chain seq x y z
N MET A 1 -8.83 19.31 -12.80
CA MET A 1 -8.21 19.09 -11.47
C MET A 1 -6.90 19.86 -11.44
N THR A 2 -6.64 20.68 -10.42
CA THR A 2 -5.36 21.43 -10.30
C THR A 2 -4.32 20.59 -9.53
N LEU A 3 -3.02 20.81 -9.76
CA LEU A 3 -1.95 20.08 -9.05
C LEU A 3 -2.10 20.15 -7.53
N LYS A 4 -2.39 21.35 -6.99
CA LYS A 4 -2.63 21.55 -5.55
C LYS A 4 -3.82 20.73 -5.03
N SER A 5 -4.91 20.66 -5.79
CA SER A 5 -6.08 19.85 -5.42
C SER A 5 -5.76 18.35 -5.48
N ALA A 6 -5.00 17.91 -6.48
CA ALA A 6 -4.58 16.52 -6.64
C ALA A 6 -3.64 16.06 -5.53
N TRP A 7 -2.68 16.91 -5.18
CA TRP A 7 -1.77 16.65 -4.08
C TRP A 7 -2.50 16.56 -2.74
N ARG A 8 -3.41 17.50 -2.43
CA ARG A 8 -4.20 17.46 -1.19
C ARG A 8 -5.10 16.23 -1.13
N PHE A 9 -5.79 15.92 -2.22
CA PHE A 9 -6.64 14.74 -2.31
C PHE A 9 -5.82 13.47 -2.08
N THR A 10 -4.65 13.37 -2.73
CA THR A 10 -3.76 12.23 -2.56
C THR A 10 -3.31 12.11 -1.11
N LEU A 11 -2.82 13.18 -0.50
CA LEU A 11 -2.32 13.14 0.88
C LEU A 11 -3.42 12.81 1.90
N HIS A 12 -4.59 13.43 1.81
CA HIS A 12 -5.63 13.34 2.84
C HIS A 12 -6.65 12.22 2.62
N ARG A 13 -6.75 11.68 1.41
CA ARG A 13 -7.72 10.61 1.10
C ARG A 13 -7.02 9.32 0.75
N LEU A 14 -6.24 9.31 -0.33
CA LEU A 14 -5.62 8.08 -0.82
C LEU A 14 -4.53 7.60 0.12
N PHE A 15 -3.56 8.45 0.40
CA PHE A 15 -2.40 8.14 1.21
C PHE A 15 -2.76 7.90 2.69
N PHE A 16 -3.76 8.64 3.21
CA PHE A 16 -4.31 8.38 4.54
C PHE A 16 -5.11 7.06 4.60
N GLY A 17 -5.95 6.79 3.60
CA GLY A 17 -6.70 5.52 3.54
C GLY A 17 -5.78 4.32 3.43
N ASP A 18 -4.75 4.42 2.59
CA ASP A 18 -3.71 3.40 2.43
C ASP A 18 -2.91 3.20 3.72
N MET A 19 -2.55 4.29 4.42
CA MET A 19 -1.92 4.22 5.74
C MET A 19 -2.77 3.43 6.76
N LEU A 20 -4.08 3.70 6.83
CA LEU A 20 -4.97 2.97 7.74
C LEU A 20 -5.07 1.49 7.38
N LEU A 21 -5.15 1.18 6.09
CA LEU A 21 -5.17 -0.19 5.60
C LEU A 21 -3.88 -0.93 5.95
N ASN A 22 -2.72 -0.29 5.76
CA ASN A 22 -1.41 -0.86 6.06
C ASN A 22 -1.20 -1.07 7.57
N TRP A 23 -1.69 -0.17 8.42
CA TRP A 23 -1.71 -0.40 9.88
C TRP A 23 -2.57 -1.61 10.25
N PHE A 24 -3.78 -1.70 9.68
CA PHE A 24 -4.71 -2.79 9.97
C PHE A 24 -4.18 -4.14 9.49
N LEU A 25 -3.79 -4.25 8.21
CA LEU A 25 -3.25 -5.47 7.62
C LEU A 25 -1.92 -5.85 8.28
N GLY A 26 -1.03 -4.87 8.47
CA GLY A 26 0.25 -5.09 9.14
C GLY A 26 0.09 -5.63 10.55
N GLY A 27 -0.83 -5.05 11.33
CA GLY A 27 -1.15 -5.53 12.68
C GLY A 27 -1.74 -6.94 12.65
N LEU A 28 -2.71 -7.18 11.76
CA LEU A 28 -3.36 -8.48 11.64
C LEU A 28 -2.37 -9.59 11.27
N LEU A 29 -1.51 -9.36 10.27
CA LEU A 29 -0.50 -10.33 9.81
C LEU A 29 0.61 -10.57 10.84
N THR A 30 0.99 -9.54 11.60
CA THR A 30 2.06 -9.62 12.61
C THR A 30 1.60 -10.36 13.87
N PHE A 31 0.44 -9.98 14.41
CA PHE A 31 -0.04 -10.47 15.71
C PHE A 31 -0.94 -11.71 15.57
N PHE A 32 -1.65 -11.85 14.46
CA PHE A 32 -2.64 -12.90 14.23
C PHE A 32 -2.41 -13.69 12.92
N PRO A 33 -1.19 -14.23 12.66
CA PRO A 33 -0.90 -14.93 11.42
C PRO A 33 -1.73 -16.21 11.22
N SER A 34 -2.01 -16.96 12.30
CA SER A 34 -2.76 -18.23 12.20
C SER A 34 -4.23 -18.04 11.82
N PRO A 35 -4.97 -17.07 12.39
CA PRO A 35 -6.31 -16.71 11.89
C PRO A 35 -6.32 -16.28 10.43
N VAL A 36 -5.34 -15.47 9.99
CA VAL A 36 -5.24 -15.02 8.60
C VAL A 36 -5.02 -16.20 7.65
N ASP A 37 -4.03 -17.05 7.94
CA ASP A 37 -3.74 -18.23 7.13
C ASP A 37 -4.97 -19.14 6.96
N ARG A 38 -5.69 -19.41 8.06
CA ARG A 38 -6.93 -20.21 8.03
C ARG A 38 -8.09 -19.55 7.28
N LEU A 39 -8.18 -18.22 7.32
CA LEU A 39 -9.19 -17.46 6.60
C LEU A 39 -8.90 -17.46 5.09
N MET A 40 -7.63 -17.39 4.71
CA MET A 40 -7.21 -17.30 3.31
C MET A 40 -7.12 -18.68 2.64
N GLY A 41 -6.59 -19.68 3.35
CA GLY A 41 -6.29 -21.00 2.82
C GLY A 41 -7.37 -22.06 3.11
N GLN A 42 -7.38 -23.08 2.27
CA GLN A 42 -8.00 -24.38 2.56
C GLN A 42 -7.02 -25.32 3.27
N ALA A 43 -5.72 -25.05 3.12
CA ALA A 43 -4.59 -25.68 3.81
C ALA A 43 -3.57 -24.58 4.19
N PRO A 44 -2.57 -24.88 5.04
CA PRO A 44 -1.54 -23.91 5.39
C PRO A 44 -0.85 -23.35 4.14
N LEU A 45 -0.83 -22.02 3.99
CA LEU A 45 -0.31 -21.34 2.79
C LEU A 45 1.16 -21.01 2.95
N LEU A 46 1.51 -20.33 4.04
CA LEU A 46 2.85 -19.84 4.32
C LEU A 46 3.24 -20.14 5.77
N THR A 47 4.55 -20.13 6.04
CA THR A 47 5.03 -20.23 7.41
C THR A 47 4.68 -18.96 8.20
N MET A 48 4.45 -19.09 9.51
CA MET A 48 4.12 -17.95 10.38
C MET A 48 5.17 -16.83 10.33
N GLY A 49 6.44 -17.20 10.11
CA GLY A 49 7.53 -16.24 9.94
C GLY A 49 7.31 -15.33 8.73
N ILE A 50 6.88 -15.88 7.59
CA ILE A 50 6.61 -15.10 6.38
C ILE A 50 5.47 -14.12 6.61
N TYR A 51 4.35 -14.56 7.22
CA TYR A 51 3.25 -13.67 7.58
C TYR A 51 3.70 -12.50 8.46
N ARG A 52 4.52 -12.76 9.48
CA ARG A 52 5.06 -11.73 10.35
C ARG A 52 6.00 -10.76 9.63
N LEU A 53 6.86 -11.26 8.74
CA LEU A 53 7.74 -10.41 7.94
C LEU A 53 6.96 -9.48 7.03
N ILE A 54 5.94 -10.00 6.34
CA ILE A 54 5.04 -9.20 5.51
C ILE A 54 4.32 -8.16 6.39
N GLY A 55 3.78 -8.58 7.53
CA GLY A 55 3.10 -7.71 8.48
C GLY A 55 3.98 -6.56 8.98
N VAL A 56 5.22 -6.84 9.37
CA VAL A 56 6.20 -5.82 9.79
C VAL A 56 6.52 -4.86 8.65
N GLY A 57 6.61 -5.35 7.40
CA GLY A 57 6.78 -4.52 6.22
C GLY A 57 5.64 -3.50 6.06
N PHE A 58 4.39 -3.97 6.17
CA PHE A 58 3.21 -3.09 6.15
C PHE A 58 3.21 -2.08 7.30
N LEU A 59 3.57 -2.49 8.51
CA LEU A 59 3.65 -1.58 9.67
C LEU A 59 4.74 -0.51 9.50
N ALA A 60 5.91 -0.89 9.01
CA ALA A 60 7.00 0.05 8.74
C ALA A 60 6.60 1.08 7.68
N PHE A 61 5.93 0.62 6.61
CA PHE A 61 5.42 1.51 5.58
C PHE A 61 4.32 2.44 6.11
N ALA A 62 3.37 1.92 6.88
CA ALA A 62 2.31 2.71 7.51
C ALA A 62 2.87 3.77 8.47
N ALA A 63 3.91 3.45 9.24
CA ALA A 63 4.60 4.40 10.11
C ALA A 63 5.26 5.53 9.30
N TRP A 64 5.91 5.19 8.17
CA TRP A 64 6.46 6.19 7.26
C TRP A 64 5.36 7.08 6.65
N GLN A 65 4.23 6.50 6.22
CA GLN A 65 3.09 7.27 5.70
C GLN A 65 2.52 8.22 6.76
N THR A 66 2.39 7.74 8.01
CA THR A 66 1.95 8.54 9.16
C THR A 66 2.85 9.76 9.34
N TRP A 67 4.17 9.57 9.29
CA TRP A 67 5.13 10.66 9.39
C TRP A 67 5.00 11.68 8.24
N CYS A 68 4.84 11.22 7.00
CA CYS A 68 4.63 12.08 5.84
C CYS A 68 3.35 12.94 5.96
N ILE A 69 2.24 12.34 6.41
CA ILE A 69 0.97 13.03 6.64
C ILE A 69 1.11 14.05 7.77
N ALA A 70 1.68 13.65 8.91
CA ALA A 70 1.88 14.53 10.06
C ALA A 70 2.75 15.75 9.73
N ARG A 71 3.75 15.57 8.87
CA ARG A 71 4.63 16.66 8.39
C ARG A 71 4.05 17.42 7.20
N GLN A 72 2.93 16.99 6.64
CA GLN A 72 2.36 17.52 5.38
C GLN A 72 3.41 17.58 4.25
N ARG A 73 4.32 16.59 4.23
CA ARG A 73 5.46 16.52 3.31
C ARG A 73 5.37 15.26 2.48
N LEU A 74 4.96 15.43 1.23
CA LEU A 74 4.93 14.36 0.24
C LEU A 74 5.45 14.92 -1.09
N GLY A 75 6.78 14.85 -1.27
CA GLY A 75 7.45 15.29 -2.48
C GLY A 75 7.48 14.21 -3.58
N PRO A 76 8.05 14.52 -4.76
CA PRO A 76 8.16 13.57 -5.87
C PRO A 76 8.81 12.25 -5.48
N ALA A 77 9.93 12.30 -4.75
CA ALA A 77 10.64 11.09 -4.30
C ALA A 77 9.79 10.23 -3.35
N GLY A 78 9.01 10.87 -2.47
CA GLY A 78 8.08 10.16 -1.57
C GLY A 78 6.96 9.47 -2.33
N LEU A 79 6.41 10.12 -3.37
CA LEU A 79 5.41 9.50 -4.25
C LEU A 79 5.99 8.34 -5.05
N VAL A 80 7.22 8.46 -5.56
CA VAL A 80 7.90 7.34 -6.24
C VAL A 80 8.13 6.17 -5.29
N PHE A 81 8.60 6.45 -4.06
CA PHE A 81 8.76 5.41 -3.05
C PHE A 81 7.43 4.72 -2.71
N ALA A 82 6.36 5.49 -2.52
CA ALA A 82 5.03 4.95 -2.28
C ALA A 82 4.52 4.10 -3.45
N ALA A 83 4.81 4.51 -4.69
CA ALA A 83 4.50 3.70 -5.86
C ALA A 83 5.25 2.37 -5.86
N LEU A 84 6.56 2.37 -5.60
CA LEU A 84 7.35 1.14 -5.52
C LEU A 84 6.84 0.21 -4.42
N MET A 85 6.43 0.77 -3.28
CA MET A 85 5.87 0.00 -2.16
C MET A 85 4.47 -0.56 -2.46
N ALA A 86 3.73 0.01 -3.42
CA ALA A 86 2.47 -0.54 -3.90
C ALA A 86 2.69 -1.58 -5.02
N GLU A 87 3.53 -1.27 -6.00
CA GLU A 87 3.79 -2.12 -7.18
C GLU A 87 4.64 -3.36 -6.87
N GLY A 88 5.54 -3.28 -5.88
CA GLY A 88 6.33 -4.42 -5.43
C GLY A 88 5.44 -5.59 -4.97
N PRO A 89 4.52 -5.36 -4.02
CA PRO A 89 3.49 -6.32 -3.67
C PRO A 89 2.63 -6.78 -4.85
N VAL A 90 2.31 -5.91 -5.81
CA VAL A 90 1.53 -6.30 -7.00
C VAL A 90 2.25 -7.38 -7.79
N VAL A 91 3.53 -7.18 -8.11
CA VAL A 91 4.32 -8.17 -8.85
C VAL A 91 4.42 -9.48 -8.07
N LEU A 92 4.70 -9.41 -6.76
CA LEU A 92 4.83 -10.60 -5.92
C LEU A 92 3.49 -11.36 -5.79
N LEU A 93 2.38 -10.65 -5.64
CA LEU A 93 1.06 -11.21 -5.48
C LEU A 93 0.54 -11.79 -6.80
N THR A 94 0.73 -11.09 -7.93
CA THR A 94 0.46 -11.63 -9.27
C THR A 94 1.23 -12.94 -9.49
N ILE A 95 2.53 -12.98 -9.16
CA ILE A 95 3.33 -14.20 -9.28
C ILE A 95 2.74 -15.32 -8.42
N ALA A 96 2.42 -15.03 -7.16
CA ALA A 96 1.83 -15.99 -6.24
C ALA A 96 0.47 -16.53 -6.73
N LEU A 97 -0.40 -15.66 -7.26
CA LEU A 97 -1.74 -16.00 -7.71
C LEU A 97 -1.76 -16.78 -9.03
N VAL A 98 -0.83 -16.48 -9.93
CA VAL A 98 -0.77 -17.09 -11.27
C VAL A 98 0.06 -18.36 -11.28
N PHE A 99 1.19 -18.41 -10.56
CA PHE A 99 2.20 -19.46 -10.73
C PHE A 99 2.42 -20.38 -9.52
N MET A 100 2.01 -20.00 -8.30
CA MET A 100 2.38 -20.76 -7.09
C MET A 100 1.31 -21.75 -6.59
N ASP A 101 0.21 -21.95 -7.33
CA ASP A 101 -0.87 -22.92 -7.03
C ASP A 101 -1.28 -22.98 -5.55
N PHE A 102 -1.28 -21.83 -4.87
CA PHE A 102 -1.66 -21.78 -3.46
C PHE A 102 -3.11 -22.27 -3.28
N PRO A 103 -3.39 -23.12 -2.27
CA PRO A 103 -4.71 -23.66 -1.97
C PRO A 103 -5.59 -22.61 -1.29
N LEU A 104 -5.79 -21.48 -1.98
CA LEU A 104 -6.60 -20.35 -1.54
C LEU A 104 -8.08 -20.70 -1.64
N ARG A 105 -8.87 -20.20 -0.69
CA ARG A 105 -10.33 -20.19 -0.84
C ARG A 105 -10.70 -19.29 -2.03
N PRO A 106 -11.73 -19.64 -2.83
CA PRO A 106 -12.13 -18.83 -3.99
C PRO A 106 -12.40 -17.36 -3.66
N VAL A 107 -13.09 -17.10 -2.54
CA VAL A 107 -13.37 -15.74 -2.05
C VAL A 107 -12.09 -14.97 -1.72
N ALA A 108 -11.13 -15.63 -1.07
CA ALA A 108 -9.84 -15.04 -0.74
C ALA A 108 -9.03 -14.74 -2.00
N ARG A 109 -9.06 -15.62 -3.00
CA ARG A 109 -8.41 -15.41 -4.31
C ARG A 109 -8.99 -14.20 -5.04
N VAL A 110 -10.32 -14.06 -5.08
CA VAL A 110 -10.98 -12.89 -5.67
C VAL A 110 -10.62 -11.61 -4.91
N ALA A 111 -10.67 -11.63 -3.59
CA ALA A 111 -10.32 -10.48 -2.76
C ALA A 111 -8.87 -10.03 -2.98
N LEU A 112 -7.93 -10.98 -3.10
CA LEU A 112 -6.53 -10.69 -3.42
C LEU A 112 -6.38 -10.06 -4.80
N TRP A 113 -7.04 -10.57 -5.84
CA TRP A 113 -7.02 -9.97 -7.18
C TRP A 113 -7.60 -8.55 -7.19
N VAL A 114 -8.70 -8.30 -6.47
CA VAL A 114 -9.27 -6.95 -6.36
C VAL A 114 -8.29 -6.01 -5.67
N GLY A 115 -7.64 -6.47 -4.59
CA GLY A 115 -6.57 -5.73 -3.92
C GLY A 115 -5.38 -5.45 -4.84
N ASP A 116 -4.99 -6.42 -5.65
CA ASP A 116 -3.89 -6.33 -6.60
C ASP A 116 -4.13 -5.24 -7.65
N VAL A 117 -5.31 -5.27 -8.27
CA VAL A 117 -5.76 -4.27 -9.24
C VAL A 117 -5.82 -2.88 -8.60
N TYR A 118 -6.33 -2.78 -7.37
CA TYR A 118 -6.37 -1.52 -6.63
C TYR A 118 -4.96 -0.97 -6.39
N MET A 119 -4.01 -1.80 -5.94
CA MET A 119 -2.63 -1.39 -5.68
C MET A 119 -1.91 -0.95 -6.97
N LEU A 120 -2.16 -1.61 -8.09
CA LEU A 120 -1.65 -1.21 -9.41
C LEU A 120 -2.13 0.19 -9.80
N PHE A 121 -3.44 0.47 -9.66
CA PHE A 121 -3.96 1.81 -9.94
C PHE A 121 -3.42 2.86 -8.97
N LEU A 122 -3.22 2.50 -7.70
CA LEU A 122 -2.64 3.37 -6.69
C LEU A 122 -1.18 3.72 -7.01
N GLY A 123 -0.37 2.73 -7.38
CA GLY A 123 1.02 2.90 -7.81
C GLY A 123 1.14 3.78 -9.06
N ALA A 124 0.35 3.49 -10.08
CA ALA A 124 0.28 4.30 -11.29
C ALA A 124 -0.12 5.76 -10.99
N TRP A 125 -1.09 5.98 -10.09
CA TRP A 125 -1.49 7.32 -9.66
C TRP A 125 -0.36 8.07 -8.95
N TYR A 126 0.36 7.41 -8.04
CA TYR A 126 1.49 8.01 -7.34
C TYR A 126 2.62 8.39 -8.31
N LEU A 127 2.96 7.55 -9.29
CA LEU A 127 3.95 7.87 -10.33
C LEU A 127 3.51 9.04 -11.21
N PHE A 128 2.24 9.05 -11.61
CA PHE A 128 1.67 10.15 -12.39
C PHE A 128 1.81 11.48 -11.63
N LEU A 129 1.38 11.51 -10.37
CA LEU A 129 1.46 12.72 -9.55
C LEU A 129 2.91 13.12 -9.25
N ALA A 130 3.82 12.17 -9.05
CA ALA A 130 5.24 12.44 -8.85
C ALA A 130 5.85 13.17 -10.05
N ARG A 131 5.56 12.68 -11.27
CA ARG A 131 6.00 13.31 -12.52
C ARG A 131 5.40 14.69 -12.70
N TRP A 132 4.13 14.86 -12.34
CA TRP A 132 3.46 16.16 -12.44
C TRP A 132 4.09 17.19 -11.48
N LEU A 133 4.31 16.82 -10.22
CA LEU A 133 4.98 17.67 -9.23
C LEU A 133 6.43 18.00 -9.61
N ALA A 134 7.16 17.04 -10.19
CA ALA A 134 8.53 17.27 -10.64
C ALA A 134 8.61 18.30 -11.78
N LYS A 135 7.56 18.42 -12.61
CA LYS A 135 7.50 19.38 -13.72
C LYS A 135 7.07 20.78 -13.27
N GLU A 136 6.07 20.89 -12.39
CA GLU A 136 5.50 22.20 -12.00
C GLU A 136 6.14 22.80 -10.73
N GLY A 137 6.98 22.04 -10.01
CA GLY A 137 7.63 22.47 -8.79
C GLY A 137 6.86 22.10 -7.51
N PRO A 138 7.49 22.22 -6.34
CA PRO A 138 6.91 21.79 -5.07
C PRO A 138 5.69 22.64 -4.68
N VAL A 139 4.62 21.99 -4.24
CA VAL A 139 3.48 22.67 -3.61
C VAL A 139 3.95 23.16 -2.24
N GLN A 140 4.07 24.48 -2.06
CA GLN A 140 4.46 25.03 -0.76
C GLN A 140 3.43 24.68 0.33
N PRO A 141 3.87 24.23 1.52
CA PRO A 141 2.97 24.08 2.67
C PRO A 141 2.31 25.43 2.96
N GLN A 142 1.01 25.44 3.27
CA GLN A 142 0.42 26.68 3.77
C GLN A 142 1.06 27.00 5.12
N GLU A 143 1.66 28.17 5.24
CA GLU A 143 1.89 28.77 6.55
C GLU A 143 0.52 28.87 7.22
N THR A 144 0.30 28.01 8.21
CA THR A 144 -0.81 28.16 9.15
C THR A 144 -0.58 29.46 9.89
N GLY A 145 -1.33 30.50 9.51
CA GLY A 145 -1.52 31.70 10.33
C GLY A 145 -2.37 31.39 11.56
#